data_AF-A0A969TVP9-F1
#
_entry.id   AF-A0A969TVP9-F1
#
_cell.length_a   1.000
_cell.length_b   1.000
_cell.length_c   1.000
_cell.angle_alpha   90.00
_cell.angle_beta   90.00
_cell.angle_gamma   90.00
#
_symmetry.space_group_name_H-M   'P 1'
#
loop_
_entity.id
_entity.type
_entity.pdbx_description
1 polymer ?
#
loop_
_entity_poly.entity_id
_entity_poly.type
_entity_poly.pdbx_seq_one_letter_code
_entity_poly.pdbx_strand_id
1 'polypeptide(L)'
;MLSQSRQTLEDKAGNTWQVIFFKEIKNEKTPTINLRLVGFPGAIAFAHPQDLKIKIRSGMTLTAQDIFAEQSPSPNVGQYDFSKIVKRLESNSFWELELPLVERTVELRIPYFVIEEWQTIAATDSN
;
A
#
# COMPACT_ATOMS: atom_id res chain seq x y z
N MET A 1 -11.22 15.94 -4.25
CA MET A 1 -11.56 14.76 -5.07
C MET A 1 -10.86 13.54 -4.51
N LEU A 2 -11.51 12.37 -4.50
CA LEU A 2 -10.93 11.10 -4.05
C LEU A 2 -11.13 10.04 -5.13
N SER A 3 -10.04 9.41 -5.55
CA SER A 3 -10.04 8.24 -6.45
C SER A 3 -9.36 7.09 -5.73
N GLN A 4 -9.95 5.88 -5.78
CA GLN A 4 -9.43 4.71 -5.04
C GLN A 4 -9.64 3.40 -5.79
N SER A 5 -8.73 2.45 -5.55
CA SER A 5 -8.84 1.03 -5.89
C SER A 5 -8.86 0.27 -4.57
N ARG A 6 -9.75 -0.72 -4.46
CA ARG A 6 -9.87 -1.58 -3.30
C ARG A 6 -9.87 -3.03 -3.76
N GLN A 7 -8.88 -3.77 -3.29
CA GLN A 7 -8.70 -5.18 -3.59
C GLN A 7 -8.71 -6.00 -2.31
N THR A 8 -9.25 -7.20 -2.40
CA THR A 8 -9.17 -8.22 -1.35
C THR A 8 -8.18 -9.26 -1.82
N LEU A 9 -7.04 -9.38 -1.13
CA LEU A 9 -5.96 -10.31 -1.48
C LEU A 9 -5.68 -11.25 -0.31
N GLU A 10 -5.18 -12.44 -0.61
CA GLU A 10 -4.73 -13.40 0.40
C GLU A 10 -3.21 -13.50 0.39
N ASP A 11 -2.62 -13.62 1.58
CA ASP A 11 -1.21 -13.96 1.70
C ASP A 11 -0.97 -15.48 1.53
N LYS A 12 0.29 -15.91 1.54
CA LYS A 12 0.65 -17.34 1.40
C LYS A 12 0.10 -18.24 2.53
N ALA A 13 -0.26 -17.65 3.67
CA ALA A 13 -0.83 -18.37 4.81
C ALA A 13 -2.37 -18.35 4.81
N GLY A 14 -3.00 -17.74 3.79
CA GLY A 14 -4.46 -17.64 3.66
C GLY A 14 -5.10 -16.52 4.48
N ASN A 15 -4.31 -15.58 5.04
CA ASN A 15 -4.92 -14.43 5.71
C ASN A 15 -5.39 -13.42 4.66
N THR A 16 -6.61 -12.92 4.84
CA THR A 16 -7.21 -11.92 3.95
C THR A 16 -6.77 -10.50 4.31
N TRP A 17 -6.42 -9.73 3.29
CA TRP A 17 -5.97 -8.35 3.37
C TRP A 17 -6.85 -7.46 2.48
N GLN A 18 -7.31 -6.34 3.03
CA GLN A 18 -7.84 -5.23 2.23
C GLN A 18 -6.69 -4.33 1.82
N VAL A 19 -6.52 -4.16 0.52
CA VAL A 19 -5.50 -3.33 -0.09
C VAL A 19 -6.19 -2.15 -0.77
N ILE A 20 -6.00 -0.96 -0.20
CA ILE A 20 -6.69 0.25 -0.64
C ILE A 20 -5.64 1.26 -1.11
N PHE A 21 -5.55 1.44 -2.42
CA PHE A 21 -4.72 2.48 -3.01
C PHE A 21 -5.59 3.68 -3.36
N PHE A 22 -5.20 4.88 -2.93
CA PHE A 22 -6.02 6.06 -3.17
C PHE A 22 -5.20 7.32 -3.41
N LYS A 23 -5.73 8.16 -4.30
CA LYS A 23 -5.29 9.52 -4.58
C LYS A 23 -6.34 10.47 -4.03
N GLU A 24 -5.92 11.40 -3.18
CA GLU A 24 -6.79 12.40 -2.59
C GLU A 24 -6.28 13.81 -2.86
N ILE A 25 -7.18 14.70 -3.25
CA ILE A 25 -6.92 16.12 -3.47
C ILE A 25 -7.84 16.92 -2.55
N LYS A 26 -7.27 17.59 -1.56
CA LYS A 26 -7.97 18.41 -0.56
C LYS A 26 -7.64 19.89 -0.78
N ASN A 27 -8.67 20.73 -0.94
CA ASN A 27 -8.58 22.20 -0.93
C ASN A 27 -7.40 22.78 -1.74
N GLU A 28 -7.30 22.41 -3.02
CA GLU A 28 -6.24 22.88 -3.96
C GLU A 28 -4.79 22.56 -3.54
N LYS A 29 -4.58 21.66 -2.58
CA LYS A 29 -3.26 21.18 -2.19
C LYS A 29 -2.75 20.11 -3.14
N THR A 30 -1.43 19.92 -3.12
CA THR A 30 -0.74 18.80 -3.76
C THR A 30 -1.47 17.49 -3.48
N PRO A 31 -1.79 16.68 -4.52
CA PRO A 31 -2.40 15.38 -4.32
C PRO A 31 -1.58 14.51 -3.37
N THR A 32 -2.23 13.81 -2.45
CA THR A 32 -1.61 12.75 -1.67
C THR A 32 -1.94 11.41 -2.30
N ILE A 33 -0.97 10.50 -2.32
CA ILE A 33 -1.15 9.14 -2.85
C ILE A 33 -0.67 8.17 -1.79
N ASN A 34 -1.59 7.34 -1.31
CA ASN A 34 -1.31 6.44 -0.21
C ASN A 34 -1.78 5.02 -0.51
N LEU A 35 -1.07 4.06 0.05
CA LEU A 35 -1.50 2.67 0.15
C LEU A 35 -1.90 2.39 1.60
N ARG A 36 -3.14 1.95 1.81
CA ARG A 36 -3.61 1.44 3.10
C ARG A 36 -3.78 -0.07 3.03
N LEU A 37 -3.28 -0.73 4.06
CA LEU A 37 -3.36 -2.17 4.24
C LEU A 37 -4.14 -2.45 5.52
N VAL A 38 -5.15 -3.30 5.44
CA VAL A 38 -5.97 -3.69 6.59
C VAL A 38 -6.01 -5.21 6.65
N GLY A 39 -5.51 -5.78 7.73
CA GLY A 39 -5.68 -7.20 8.04
C GLY A 39 -6.80 -7.44 9.04
N PHE A 40 -7.03 -8.69 9.41
CA PHE A 40 -8.11 -9.05 10.33
C PHE A 40 -7.88 -8.46 11.74
N PRO A 41 -8.87 -7.74 12.32
CA PRO A 41 -8.74 -7.15 13.65
C PRO A 41 -8.42 -8.19 14.74
N GLY A 42 -7.47 -7.87 15.62
CA GLY A 42 -7.07 -8.74 16.74
C GLY A 42 -6.16 -9.92 16.36
N ALA A 43 -6.01 -10.25 15.08
CA ALA A 43 -5.10 -11.31 14.62
C ALA A 43 -3.75 -10.77 14.11
N ILE A 44 -3.72 -9.50 13.69
CA ILE A 44 -2.51 -8.85 13.18
C ILE A 44 -2.36 -7.44 13.77
N ALA A 45 -1.12 -7.03 13.95
CA ALA A 45 -0.76 -5.67 14.35
C ALA A 45 0.46 -5.21 13.54
N PHE A 46 0.34 -4.08 12.86
CA PHE A 46 1.46 -3.44 12.18
C PHE A 46 2.44 -2.89 13.22
N ALA A 47 3.73 -3.07 12.93
CA ALA A 47 4.79 -2.42 13.68
C ALA A 47 4.84 -0.94 13.25
N HIS A 48 4.66 -0.04 14.21
CA HIS A 48 4.78 1.40 14.01
C HIS A 48 5.85 1.97 14.96
N PRO A 49 6.67 2.93 14.50
CA PRO A 49 6.86 3.32 13.10
C PRO A 49 7.69 2.28 12.33
N GLN A 50 7.22 1.85 11.15
CA GLN A 50 8.04 1.00 10.28
C GLN A 50 7.66 1.09 8.79
N ASP A 51 8.62 1.48 7.96
CA ASP A 51 8.44 1.60 6.52
C ASP A 51 8.09 0.26 5.86
N LEU A 52 7.24 0.33 4.84
CA LEU A 52 6.90 -0.81 4.00
C LEU A 52 8.02 -1.04 2.99
N LYS A 53 8.51 -2.28 2.90
CA LYS A 53 9.43 -2.69 1.82
C LYS A 53 8.64 -3.32 0.67
N ILE A 54 9.06 -3.00 -0.55
CA ILE A 54 8.39 -3.39 -1.78
C ILE A 54 9.44 -3.98 -2.71
N LYS A 55 9.35 -5.26 -3.02
CA LYS A 55 10.17 -5.91 -4.04
C LYS A 55 9.41 -5.97 -5.36
N ILE A 56 10.04 -5.52 -6.44
CA ILE A 56 9.42 -5.50 -7.78
C ILE A 56 9.99 -6.63 -8.63
N ARG A 57 11.31 -6.65 -8.76
CA ARG A 57 12.10 -7.64 -9.50
C ARG A 57 13.43 -7.84 -8.80
N SER A 58 14.19 -8.85 -9.22
CA SER A 58 15.51 -9.14 -8.67
C SER A 58 16.38 -7.87 -8.64
N GLY A 59 16.81 -7.46 -7.44
CA GLY A 59 17.66 -6.29 -7.21
C GLY A 59 16.95 -4.92 -7.14
N MET A 60 15.62 -4.86 -7.28
CA MET A 60 14.86 -3.61 -7.14
C MET A 60 13.91 -3.66 -5.94
N THR A 61 14.34 -3.01 -4.86
CA THR A 61 13.54 -2.80 -3.64
C THR A 61 13.25 -1.32 -3.47
N LEU A 62 11.99 -0.97 -3.24
CA LEU A 62 11.55 0.36 -2.84
C LEU A 62 11.10 0.35 -1.38
N THR A 63 11.07 1.53 -0.77
CA THR A 63 10.51 1.75 0.56
C THR A 63 9.41 2.80 0.50
N ALA A 64 8.32 2.57 1.23
CA ALA A 64 7.23 3.52 1.40
C ALA A 64 7.15 3.92 2.88
N GLN A 65 7.13 5.23 3.14
CA GLN A 65 7.17 5.76 4.49
C GLN A 65 5.85 5.46 5.24
N ASP A 66 5.95 5.04 6.50
CA ASP A 66 4.79 4.85 7.38
C ASP A 66 4.16 6.20 7.77
N ILE A 67 2.91 6.41 7.37
CA ILE A 67 2.14 7.62 7.66
C ILE A 67 1.56 7.59 9.09
N PHE A 68 1.37 6.40 9.65
CA PHE A 68 0.82 6.23 10.99
C PHE A 68 1.91 6.05 12.07
N ALA A 69 3.13 6.51 11.78
CA ALA A 69 4.28 6.49 12.67
C ALA A 69 3.98 7.00 14.10
N GLU A 70 3.18 8.07 14.23
CA GLU A 70 2.82 8.66 15.52
C GLU A 70 1.50 8.11 16.08
N GLN A 71 0.51 7.91 15.20
CA GLN A 71 -0.81 7.42 15.61
C GLN A 71 -1.49 6.67 14.46
N SER A 72 -1.75 5.39 14.70
CA SER A 72 -2.59 4.55 13.82
C SER A 72 -4.03 4.53 14.33
N PRO A 73 -5.04 4.56 13.44
CA PRO A 73 -6.44 4.44 13.85
C PRO A 73 -6.77 3.08 14.47
N SER A 74 -6.00 2.04 14.16
CA SER A 74 -6.15 0.69 14.73
C SER A 74 -4.90 -0.15 14.47
N PRO A 75 -4.48 -1.06 15.37
CA PRO A 75 -3.26 -1.86 15.19
C PRO A 75 -3.21 -2.66 13.88
N ASN A 76 -4.37 -3.11 13.39
CA ASN A 76 -4.47 -3.93 12.18
C ASN A 76 -4.44 -3.09 10.87
N VAL A 77 -4.11 -1.80 10.95
CA VAL A 77 -4.10 -0.87 9.82
C VAL A 77 -2.72 -0.25 9.65
N GLY A 78 -2.10 -0.48 8.49
CA GLY A 78 -0.92 0.25 8.02
C GLY A 78 -1.29 1.22 6.91
N GLN A 79 -0.63 2.38 6.85
CA GLN A 79 -0.79 3.31 5.72
C GLN A 79 0.56 3.90 5.33
N TYR A 80 0.85 3.91 4.03
CA TYR A 80 2.17 4.24 3.51
C TYR A 80 2.11 5.28 2.40
N ASP A 81 3.08 6.20 2.38
CA ASP A 81 3.20 7.22 1.33
C ASP A 81 3.74 6.61 0.03
N PHE A 82 2.90 6.65 -1.01
CA PHE A 82 3.20 6.16 -2.34
C PHE A 82 3.50 7.27 -3.35
N SER A 83 3.52 8.54 -2.91
CA SER A 83 3.70 9.71 -3.78
C SER A 83 5.03 9.68 -4.56
N LYS A 84 6.09 9.10 -3.97
CA LYS A 84 7.41 8.92 -4.63
C LYS A 84 7.51 7.63 -5.44
N ILE A 85 6.70 6.63 -5.11
CA ILE A 85 6.71 5.29 -5.72
C ILE A 85 5.88 5.26 -7.00
N VAL A 86 4.84 6.09 -7.09
CA VAL A 86 3.90 6.13 -8.22
C VAL A 86 4.58 6.25 -9.58
N LYS A 87 5.68 7.02 -9.67
CA LYS A 87 6.47 7.22 -10.90
C LYS A 87 7.25 5.97 -11.33
N ARG A 88 7.31 4.95 -10.48
CA ARG A 88 8.03 3.68 -10.67
C ARG A 88 7.09 2.49 -10.70
N LEU A 89 5.77 2.71 -10.79
CA LEU A 89 4.80 1.62 -10.93
C LEU A 89 5.01 0.91 -12.27
N GLU A 90 5.59 -0.28 -12.21
CA GLU A 90 5.77 -1.16 -13.36
C GLU A 90 4.76 -2.31 -13.27
N SER A 91 3.88 -2.43 -14.27
CA SER A 91 2.81 -3.43 -14.36
C SER A 91 3.21 -4.66 -15.19
N ASN A 92 4.50 -4.85 -15.48
CA ASN A 92 5.00 -6.00 -16.25
C ASN A 92 5.11 -7.29 -15.40
N SER A 93 4.89 -7.20 -14.08
CA SER A 93 5.06 -8.29 -13.13
C SER A 93 4.25 -8.02 -11.85
N PHE A 94 4.34 -8.93 -10.89
CA PHE A 94 3.75 -8.74 -9.56
C PHE A 94 4.71 -7.98 -8.66
N TRP A 95 4.18 -7.24 -7.70
CA TRP A 95 4.98 -6.67 -6.61
C TRP A 95 4.82 -7.54 -5.36
N GLU A 96 5.85 -7.63 -4.54
CA GLU A 96 5.82 -8.29 -3.24
C GLU A 96 6.00 -7.23 -2.16
N LEU A 97 4.97 -7.06 -1.33
CA LEU A 97 5.01 -6.18 -0.18
C LEU A 97 5.43 -6.99 1.04
N GLU A 98 6.48 -6.56 1.72
CA GLU A 98 6.87 -7.11 3.03
C GLU A 98 6.19 -6.30 4.12
N LEU A 99 5.08 -6.81 4.63
CA LEU A 99 4.27 -6.15 5.64
C LEU A 99 5.00 -6.19 7.00
N PRO A 100 5.33 -5.03 7.60
CA PRO A 100 5.99 -5.00 8.90
C PRO A 100 4.95 -5.20 10.00
N LEU A 101 4.77 -6.43 10.48
CA LEU A 101 3.93 -6.72 11.64
C LEU A 101 4.80 -6.91 12.89
N VAL A 102 4.22 -6.66 14.06
CA VAL A 102 4.92 -6.74 15.35
C VAL A 102 5.53 -8.13 15.59
N GLU A 103 4.80 -9.19 15.24
CA GLU A 103 5.23 -10.57 15.52
C GLU A 103 6.05 -11.20 14.39
N ARG A 104 5.82 -10.77 13.15
CA ARG A 104 6.40 -11.39 11.95
C ARG A 104 6.34 -10.48 10.74
N THR A 105 7.14 -10.79 9.73
CA THR A 105 6.95 -10.21 8.39
C THR A 105 6.05 -11.10 7.55
N VAL A 106 5.09 -10.51 6.85
CA VAL A 106 4.22 -11.21 5.90
C VAL A 106 4.51 -10.71 4.49
N GLU A 107 4.61 -11.63 3.53
CA GLU A 107 4.73 -11.29 2.11
C GLU A 107 3.34 -11.27 1.48
N LEU A 108 2.92 -10.12 0.95
CA LEU A 108 1.69 -9.96 0.21
C LEU A 108 1.98 -9.68 -1.26
N ARG A 109 1.49 -10.55 -2.14
CA ARG A 109 1.69 -10.43 -3.58
C ARG A 109 0.61 -9.55 -4.20
N ILE A 110 1.02 -8.48 -4.87
CA ILE A 110 0.15 -7.57 -5.61
C ILE A 110 0.19 -7.98 -7.09
N PRO A 111 -0.91 -8.50 -7.65
CA PRO A 111 -0.97 -8.87 -9.06
C PRO A 111 -0.81 -7.67 -10.00
N TYR A 112 -0.37 -7.93 -11.23
CA TYR A 112 -0.15 -6.89 -12.24
C TYR A 112 -1.42 -6.05 -12.53
N PHE A 113 -2.59 -6.69 -12.60
CA PHE A 113 -3.86 -5.98 -12.87
C PHE A 113 -4.22 -4.97 -11.77
N VAL A 114 -3.82 -5.24 -10.52
CA VAL A 114 -3.99 -4.29 -9.41
C VAL A 114 -3.06 -3.09 -9.57
N ILE A 115 -1.84 -3.32 -10.06
CA ILE A 115 -0.87 -2.25 -10.34
C ILE A 115 -1.36 -1.37 -11.50
N GLU A 116 -2.01 -1.93 -12.52
CA GLU A 116 -2.65 -1.18 -13.61
C GLU A 116 -3.80 -0.28 -13.11
N GLU A 117 -4.61 -0.76 -12.16
CA GLU A 117 -5.60 0.08 -11.48
C GLU A 117 -4.93 1.25 -10.75
N TRP A 118 -3.81 0.99 -10.05
CA TRP A 118 -3.08 2.04 -9.32
C TRP A 118 -2.49 3.09 -10.26
N GLN A 119 -1.97 2.68 -11.41
CA GLN A 119 -1.51 3.60 -12.45
C GLN A 119 -2.66 4.48 -12.97
N THR A 120 -3.83 3.90 -13.18
CA THR A 120 -5.03 4.63 -13.65
C THR A 120 -5.47 5.70 -12.63
N ILE A 121 -5.51 5.33 -11.34
CA ILE A 121 -5.85 6.25 -10.25
C ILE A 121 -4.81 7.37 -10.12
N ALA A 122 -3.54 7.03 -10.24
CA ALA A 122 -2.45 7.99 -10.19
C ALA A 122 -2.53 9.04 -11.31
N ALA A 123 -2.87 8.59 -12.52
CA ALA A 123 -3.01 9.42 -13.72
C ALA A 123 -4.32 10.22 -13.78
N THR A 124 -5.26 10.01 -12.87
CA THR A 124 -6.51 10.77 -12.84
C THR A 124 -6.21 12.22 -12.44
N ASP A 125 -6.18 13.13 -13.41
CA ASP A 125 -6.03 14.57 -13.16
C ASP A 125 -7.36 15.18 -12.70
N SER A 126 -7.28 16.24 -11.88
CA SER A 126 -8.43 17.10 -11.63
C SER A 126 -8.74 17.85 -12.92
N ASN A 127 -9.74 17.38 -13.66
CA ASN A 127 -10.30 18.08 -14.80
C ASN A 127 -11.11 19.31 -14.31
#